data_AF-A0A2L1CBL3-F1
#
_entry.id   AF-A0A2L1CBL3-F1
#
_cell.length_a   1.000
_cell.length_b   1.000
_cell.length_c   1.000
_cell.angle_alpha   90.00
_cell.angle_beta   90.00
_cell.angle_gamma   90.00
#
_symmetry.space_group_name_H-M   'P 1'
#
loop_
_entity.id
_entity.type
_entity.pdbx_description
1 polymer ?
#
loop_
_entity_poly.entity_id
_entity_poly.type
_entity_poly.pdbx_seq_one_letter_code
_entity_poly.pdbx_strand_id
1 'polypeptide(L)'
;MLESDVVKLLSNLGVNFDNMLKCGMYMCICDESEKKEIETKFLEIMKKQIKNPNVSTLLISAIVMDERGRNGGLPFDYDSDPTYVYADEVIGMAIANEIAGTKATFNFKWYDAKKPGVIGKLDKDGYMFLDDAVAGFVAGCMSKVFE
;
A
#
# COMPACT_ATOMS: atom_id res chain seq x y z
N MET A 1 -18.68 -9.92 13.54
CA MET A 1 -17.41 -10.02 12.79
C MET A 1 -17.22 -8.69 12.11
N LEU A 2 -16.23 -7.90 12.52
CA LEU A 2 -16.00 -6.53 12.04
C LEU A 2 -15.74 -6.55 10.53
N GLU A 3 -16.74 -6.20 9.72
CA GLU A 3 -16.50 -5.85 8.32
C GLU A 3 -15.74 -4.50 8.29
N SER A 4 -14.41 -4.64 8.34
CA SER A 4 -13.32 -3.75 7.96
C SER A 4 -13.35 -2.28 8.43
N ASP A 5 -12.81 -2.05 9.63
CA ASP A 5 -12.37 -0.72 10.08
C ASP A 5 -11.33 -0.12 9.10
N VAL A 6 -10.39 -0.93 8.61
CA VAL A 6 -9.28 -0.46 7.75
C VAL A 6 -9.73 0.18 6.43
N VAL A 7 -10.77 -0.33 5.76
CA VAL A 7 -11.26 0.26 4.50
C VAL A 7 -11.83 1.66 4.74
N LYS A 8 -12.53 1.85 5.87
CA LYS A 8 -13.07 3.15 6.26
C LYS A 8 -11.95 4.10 6.66
N LEU A 9 -10.96 3.63 7.43
CA LEU A 9 -9.77 4.41 7.80
C LEU A 9 -9.02 4.89 6.56
N LEU A 10 -8.72 3.99 5.63
CA LEU A 10 -8.11 4.32 4.33
C LEU A 10 -8.94 5.33 3.54
N SER A 11 -10.27 5.12 3.49
CA SER A 11 -11.18 6.02 2.75
C SER A 11 -11.19 7.44 3.33
N ASN A 12 -11.12 7.59 4.66
CA ASN A 12 -11.02 8.90 5.31
C ASN A 12 -9.73 9.65 4.95
N LEU A 13 -8.67 8.91 4.60
CA LEU A 13 -7.39 9.43 4.16
C LEU A 13 -7.32 9.57 2.62
N GLY A 14 -8.44 9.35 1.93
CA GLY A 14 -8.54 9.48 0.48
C GLY A 14 -7.98 8.28 -0.30
N VAL A 15 -7.79 7.13 0.33
CA VAL A 15 -7.35 5.87 -0.30
C VAL A 15 -8.54 4.95 -0.51
N ASN A 16 -8.79 4.51 -1.75
CA ASN A 16 -9.91 3.63 -2.07
C ASN A 16 -9.55 2.64 -3.18
N PHE A 17 -10.39 1.63 -3.43
CA PHE A 17 -10.06 0.62 -4.44
C PHE A 17 -9.91 1.17 -5.85
N ASP A 18 -10.64 2.23 -6.22
CA ASP A 18 -10.54 2.82 -7.57
C ASP A 18 -9.18 3.48 -7.81
N ASN A 19 -8.70 4.27 -6.84
CA ASN A 19 -7.39 4.90 -6.97
C ASN A 19 -6.22 3.92 -6.78
N MET A 20 -6.37 2.90 -5.95
CA MET A 20 -5.39 1.80 -5.85
C MET A 20 -5.35 0.95 -7.12
N LEU A 21 -6.50 0.70 -7.76
CA LEU A 21 -6.58 -0.01 -9.03
C LEU A 21 -5.80 0.75 -10.12
N LYS A 22 -6.10 2.05 -10.29
CA LYS A 22 -5.40 2.92 -11.24
C LYS A 22 -3.90 2.98 -10.96
N CYS A 23 -3.54 3.06 -9.68
CA CYS A 23 -2.15 3.04 -9.23
C CYS A 23 -1.42 1.75 -9.64
N GLY A 24 -2.00 0.58 -9.38
CA GLY A 24 -1.40 -0.70 -9.78
C GLY A 24 -1.32 -0.86 -11.29
N MET A 25 -2.40 -0.51 -12.01
CA MET A 25 -2.41 -0.64 -13.48
C MET A 25 -1.41 0.30 -14.17
N TYR A 26 -1.03 1.42 -13.54
CA TYR A 26 -0.03 2.34 -14.10
C TYR A 26 1.32 1.67 -14.38
N MET A 27 1.73 0.71 -13.54
CA MET A 27 3.00 -0.01 -13.68
C MET A 27 2.83 -1.38 -14.37
N CYS A 28 1.59 -1.77 -14.71
CA CYS A 28 1.30 -3.06 -15.30
C CYS A 28 1.68 -3.08 -16.78
N ILE A 29 2.57 -3.99 -17.16
CA ILE A 29 2.92 -4.26 -18.56
C ILE A 29 2.08 -5.44 -19.02
N CYS A 30 1.09 -5.19 -19.88
CA CYS A 30 0.20 -6.20 -20.44
C CYS A 30 -0.36 -5.75 -21.79
N ASP A 31 -0.85 -6.70 -22.57
CA ASP A 31 -1.52 -6.40 -23.83
C ASP A 31 -2.90 -5.78 -23.58
N GLU A 32 -3.34 -4.89 -24.48
CA GLU A 32 -4.62 -4.18 -24.32
C GLU A 32 -5.82 -5.15 -24.28
N SER A 33 -5.68 -6.34 -24.88
CA SER A 33 -6.69 -7.41 -24.83
C SER A 33 -6.82 -8.05 -23.44
N GLU A 34 -5.76 -8.07 -22.63
CA GLU A 34 -5.73 -8.71 -21.31
C GLU A 34 -6.06 -7.72 -20.18
N LYS A 35 -5.88 -6.43 -20.43
CA LYS A 35 -6.01 -5.35 -19.44
C LYS A 35 -7.28 -5.43 -18.59
N LYS A 36 -8.45 -5.66 -19.21
CA LYS A 36 -9.73 -5.72 -18.48
C LYS A 36 -9.82 -6.94 -17.56
N GLU A 37 -9.25 -8.06 -17.99
CA GLU A 37 -9.19 -9.28 -17.17
C GLU A 37 -8.26 -9.06 -15.98
N ILE A 38 -7.08 -8.48 -16.21
CA ILE A 38 -6.11 -8.11 -15.18
C ILE A 38 -6.73 -7.15 -14.16
N GLU A 39 -7.40 -6.08 -14.59
CA GLU A 39 -8.11 -5.14 -13.71
C GLU A 39 -9.14 -5.84 -12.82
N THR A 40 -9.90 -6.76 -13.40
CA THR A 40 -10.93 -7.52 -12.68
C THR A 40 -10.31 -8.43 -11.62
N LYS A 41 -9.32 -9.25 -12.01
CA LYS A 41 -8.60 -10.16 -11.11
C LYS A 41 -7.88 -9.37 -10.00
N PHE A 42 -7.27 -8.24 -10.34
CA PHE A 42 -6.56 -7.39 -9.40
C PHE A 42 -7.52 -6.78 -8.35
N LEU A 43 -8.68 -6.27 -8.77
CA LEU A 43 -9.70 -5.75 -7.85
C LEU A 43 -10.25 -6.83 -6.90
N GLU A 44 -10.49 -8.04 -7.40
CA GLU A 44 -10.92 -9.18 -6.59
C GLU A 44 -9.86 -9.57 -5.55
N ILE A 45 -8.58 -9.61 -5.95
CA ILE A 45 -7.47 -9.87 -5.04
C ILE A 45 -7.39 -8.79 -3.97
N MET A 46 -7.47 -7.50 -4.32
CA MET A 46 -7.46 -6.42 -3.33
C MET A 46 -8.59 -6.57 -2.31
N LYS A 47 -9.82 -6.83 -2.77
CA LYS A 47 -10.98 -7.04 -1.88
C LYS A 47 -10.83 -8.27 -0.96
N LYS A 48 -10.06 -9.27 -1.39
CA LYS A 48 -9.74 -10.44 -0.57
C LYS A 48 -8.62 -10.14 0.43
N GLN A 49 -7.51 -9.55 -0.02
CA GLN A 49 -6.32 -9.33 0.79
C GLN A 49 -6.50 -8.24 1.84
N ILE A 50 -7.34 -7.24 1.58
CA ILE A 50 -7.72 -6.24 2.58
C ILE A 50 -8.48 -6.85 3.78
N LYS A 51 -8.94 -8.10 3.67
CA LYS A 51 -9.57 -8.85 4.77
C LYS A 51 -8.59 -9.82 5.44
N ASN A 52 -7.36 -9.98 4.93
CA ASN A 52 -6.32 -10.73 5.61
C ASN A 52 -5.95 -9.99 6.90
N PRO A 53 -6.07 -10.61 8.09
CA PRO A 53 -5.75 -9.97 9.36
C PRO A 53 -4.32 -9.43 9.43
N ASN A 54 -3.34 -10.11 8.84
CA ASN A 54 -1.94 -9.67 8.85
C ASN A 54 -1.76 -8.38 8.04
N VAL A 55 -2.27 -8.38 6.81
CA VAL A 55 -2.26 -7.21 5.92
C VAL A 55 -3.01 -6.03 6.54
N SER A 56 -4.21 -6.27 7.06
CA SER A 56 -5.04 -5.23 7.68
C SER A 56 -4.37 -4.63 8.90
N THR A 57 -3.73 -5.46 9.73
CA THR A 57 -3.04 -5.00 10.94
C THR A 57 -1.84 -4.13 10.59
N LEU A 58 -1.07 -4.48 9.55
CA LEU A 58 0.06 -3.67 9.09
C LEU A 58 -0.40 -2.33 8.49
N LEU A 59 -1.48 -2.34 7.70
CA LEU A 59 -2.08 -1.10 7.18
C LEU A 59 -2.58 -0.18 8.31
N ILE A 60 -3.29 -0.73 9.30
CA ILE A 60 -3.73 0.04 10.48
C ILE A 60 -2.52 0.56 11.25
N SER A 61 -1.46 -0.24 11.39
CA SER A 61 -0.24 0.17 12.09
C SER A 61 0.40 1.38 11.40
N ALA A 62 0.49 1.38 10.07
CA ALA A 62 0.99 2.53 9.31
C ALA A 62 0.15 3.80 9.54
N ILE A 63 -1.18 3.69 9.49
CA ILE A 63 -2.10 4.80 9.76
C ILE A 63 -1.85 5.37 11.16
N VAL A 64 -1.79 4.51 12.18
CA VAL A 64 -1.58 4.93 13.58
C VAL A 64 -0.20 5.55 13.78
N MET A 65 0.84 5.08 13.07
CA MET A 65 2.17 5.66 13.14
C MET A 65 2.22 7.06 12.54
N ASP A 66 1.59 7.29 11.40
CA ASP A 66 1.49 8.64 10.81
C ASP A 66 0.68 9.58 11.72
N GLU A 67 -0.45 9.13 12.27
CA GLU A 67 -1.22 9.91 13.25
C GLU A 67 -0.38 10.27 14.47
N ARG A 68 0.40 9.32 15.00
CA ARG A 68 1.28 9.55 16.14
C ARG A 68 2.44 10.49 15.79
N GLY A 69 3.03 10.33 14.61
CA GLY A 69 4.12 11.16 14.09
C GLY A 69 3.73 12.62 13.97
N ARG A 70 2.58 12.88 13.32
CA ARG A 70 1.99 14.22 13.17
C ARG A 70 1.66 14.90 14.51
N ASN A 71 1.49 14.13 15.58
CA ASN A 71 1.25 14.61 16.93
C ASN A 71 2.54 14.69 17.79
N GLY A 72 3.72 14.52 17.18
CA GLY A 72 5.01 14.56 17.89
C GLY A 72 5.24 13.38 18.84
N GLY A 73 4.55 12.25 18.62
CA GLY A 73 4.61 11.09 19.51
C GLY A 73 5.72 10.09 19.16
N LEU A 74 6.46 10.29 18.07
CA LEU A 74 7.54 9.41 17.64
C LEU A 74 8.90 9.84 18.22
N PRO A 75 9.87 8.93 18.37
CA PRO A 75 11.17 9.23 18.97
C PRO A 75 12.15 9.95 18.00
N PHE A 76 11.62 10.59 16.96
CA PHE A 76 12.36 11.30 15.92
C PHE A 76 11.50 12.45 15.36
N ASP A 77 12.14 13.36 14.63
CA ASP A 77 11.44 14.44 13.93
C ASP A 77 10.74 13.89 12.68
N TYR A 78 9.44 13.61 12.82
CA TYR A 78 8.61 13.04 11.77
C TYR A 78 8.53 13.95 10.53
N ASP A 79 8.44 15.27 10.72
CA ASP A 79 8.28 16.21 9.60
C ASP A 79 9.57 16.34 8.76
N SER A 80 10.71 15.88 9.29
CA SER A 80 11.99 15.86 8.58
C SER A 80 12.18 14.68 7.64
N ASP A 81 11.26 13.69 7.69
CA ASP A 81 11.32 12.44 6.93
C ASP A 81 12.74 11.81 6.88
N PRO A 82 13.26 11.39 8.05
CA PRO A 82 14.68 11.06 8.18
C PRO A 82 15.04 9.71 7.55
N THR A 83 16.02 9.72 6.64
CA THR A 83 16.48 8.53 5.89
C THR A 83 17.06 7.38 6.74
N TYR A 84 17.35 7.60 8.03
CA TYR A 84 17.80 6.53 8.93
C TYR A 84 16.63 5.73 9.55
N VAL A 85 15.40 6.22 9.40
CA VAL A 85 14.18 5.49 9.75
C VAL A 85 13.68 4.81 8.48
N TYR A 86 13.67 3.48 8.49
CA TYR A 86 13.26 2.64 7.35
C TYR A 86 12.12 1.67 7.75
N ALA A 87 11.41 2.00 8.85
CA ALA A 87 10.38 1.13 9.40
C ALA A 87 9.09 1.11 8.55
N ASP A 88 8.79 2.23 7.90
CA ASP A 88 7.88 2.37 6.76
C ASP A 88 8.18 1.38 5.64
N GLU A 89 9.43 1.32 5.16
CA GLU A 89 9.83 0.38 4.11
C GLU A 89 9.64 -1.08 4.55
N VAL A 90 9.97 -1.38 5.81
CA VAL A 90 9.78 -2.72 6.40
C VAL A 90 8.31 -3.10 6.45
N ILE A 91 7.41 -2.17 6.78
CA ILE A 91 5.96 -2.38 6.75
C ILE A 91 5.49 -2.65 5.32
N GLY A 92 5.88 -1.81 4.35
CA GLY A 92 5.53 -1.99 2.94
C GLY A 92 6.00 -3.34 2.39
N MET A 93 7.25 -3.72 2.65
CA MET A 93 7.80 -5.03 2.28
C MET A 93 7.07 -6.19 2.96
N ALA A 94 6.74 -6.07 4.24
CA ALA A 94 6.03 -7.11 4.98
C ALA A 94 4.63 -7.35 4.40
N ILE A 95 3.90 -6.28 4.06
CA ILE A 95 2.58 -6.38 3.40
C ILE A 95 2.71 -7.07 2.05
N ALA A 96 3.65 -6.65 1.21
CA ALA A 96 3.85 -7.23 -0.11
C ALA A 96 4.19 -8.73 -0.02
N ASN A 97 5.10 -9.08 0.90
CA ASN A 97 5.54 -10.45 1.13
C ASN A 97 4.42 -11.34 1.68
N GLU A 98 3.60 -10.83 2.60
CA GLU A 98 2.43 -11.56 3.13
C GLU A 98 1.43 -11.92 2.01
N ILE A 99 1.26 -11.06 1.01
CA ILE A 99 0.28 -11.28 -0.07
C ILE A 99 0.81 -12.27 -1.12
N ALA A 100 2.06 -12.11 -1.56
CA ALA A 100 2.59 -12.79 -2.74
C ALA A 100 4.06 -13.23 -2.62
N GLY A 101 4.63 -13.25 -1.41
CA GLY A 101 5.97 -13.73 -1.13
C GLY A 101 7.08 -12.83 -1.67
N THR A 102 8.30 -13.37 -1.76
CA THR A 102 9.51 -12.61 -2.12
C THR A 102 9.42 -11.90 -3.47
N LYS A 103 8.70 -12.44 -4.46
CA LYS A 103 8.51 -11.76 -5.76
C LYS A 103 7.82 -10.39 -5.61
N ALA A 104 6.94 -10.26 -4.64
CA ALA A 104 6.19 -9.04 -4.42
C ALA A 104 7.03 -7.94 -3.75
N THR A 105 8.08 -8.29 -3.00
CA THR A 105 8.96 -7.29 -2.39
C THR A 105 9.81 -6.58 -3.46
N PHE A 106 10.21 -7.29 -4.52
CA PHE A 106 10.84 -6.66 -5.68
C PHE A 106 9.89 -5.70 -6.39
N ASN A 107 8.62 -6.10 -6.57
CA ASN A 107 7.60 -5.24 -7.18
C ASN A 107 7.30 -4.01 -6.31
N PHE A 108 7.23 -4.18 -4.99
CA PHE A 108 7.06 -3.08 -4.03
C PHE A 108 8.11 -1.99 -4.24
N LYS A 109 9.39 -2.35 -4.36
CA LYS A 109 10.46 -1.38 -4.60
C LYS A 109 10.28 -0.56 -5.88
N TRP A 110 9.59 -1.09 -6.90
CA TRP A 110 9.23 -0.29 -8.09
C TRP A 110 8.10 0.70 -7.84
N TYR A 111 7.07 0.31 -7.09
CA TYR A 111 5.95 1.20 -6.75
C TYR A 111 6.37 2.30 -5.78
N ASP A 112 7.15 1.95 -4.77
CA ASP A 112 7.75 2.87 -3.80
C ASP A 112 8.67 3.88 -4.53
N ALA A 113 9.60 3.42 -5.38
CA ALA A 113 10.47 4.35 -6.12
C ALA A 113 9.74 5.27 -7.11
N LYS A 114 8.58 4.86 -7.64
CA LYS A 114 7.81 5.64 -8.64
C LYS A 114 6.69 6.48 -8.04
N LYS A 115 6.20 6.10 -6.86
CA LYS A 115 5.03 6.67 -6.16
C LYS A 115 3.87 7.07 -7.09
N PRO A 116 3.33 6.15 -7.94
CA PRO A 116 2.24 6.52 -8.85
C PRO A 116 0.93 6.80 -8.12
N GLY A 117 0.09 7.66 -8.70
CA GLY A 117 -1.28 7.87 -8.26
C GLY A 117 -1.44 8.19 -6.77
N VAL A 118 -2.17 7.33 -6.05
CA VAL A 118 -2.48 7.54 -4.63
C VAL A 118 -1.25 7.46 -3.73
N ILE A 119 -0.23 6.66 -4.08
CA ILE A 119 1.01 6.54 -3.29
C ILE A 119 1.72 7.90 -3.25
N GLY A 120 1.97 8.52 -4.42
CA GLY A 120 2.63 9.83 -4.48
C GLY A 120 1.75 10.98 -3.99
N LYS A 121 0.45 10.78 -3.81
CA LYS A 121 -0.40 11.74 -3.11
C LYS A 121 -0.14 11.68 -1.60
N LEU A 122 -0.13 10.47 -1.02
CA LEU A 122 0.13 10.26 0.40
C LEU A 122 1.50 10.81 0.82
N ASP A 123 2.52 10.52 0.04
CA ASP A 123 3.88 11.06 0.20
C ASP A 123 3.88 12.60 0.26
N LYS A 124 3.26 13.27 -0.73
CA LYS A 124 3.16 14.74 -0.77
C LYS A 124 2.33 15.34 0.37
N ASP A 125 1.34 14.59 0.84
CA ASP A 125 0.53 14.97 1.99
C ASP A 125 1.27 14.73 3.32
N GLY A 126 2.50 14.18 3.28
CA GLY A 126 3.39 13.96 4.41
C GLY A 126 3.07 12.72 5.23
N TYR A 127 2.50 11.69 4.61
CA TYR A 127 2.34 10.36 5.22
C TYR A 127 3.61 9.55 4.94
N MET A 128 4.37 9.27 5.98
CA MET A 128 5.67 8.56 5.89
C MET A 128 5.47 7.04 5.91
N PHE A 129 4.50 6.54 6.67
CA PHE A 129 4.29 5.09 6.82
C PHE A 129 3.22 4.57 5.85
N LEU A 130 2.16 5.35 5.64
CA LEU A 130 0.99 4.90 4.88
C LEU A 130 1.24 4.83 3.37
N ASP A 131 2.07 5.71 2.81
CA ASP A 131 2.40 5.66 1.38
C ASP A 131 3.11 4.34 1.03
N ASP A 132 4.08 3.93 1.84
CA ASP A 132 4.81 2.66 1.73
C ASP A 132 3.92 1.45 2.01
N ALA A 133 3.05 1.54 3.01
CA ALA A 133 2.10 0.46 3.30
C ALA A 133 1.10 0.25 2.15
N VAL A 134 0.62 1.33 1.54
CA VAL A 134 -0.25 1.28 0.35
C VAL A 134 0.52 0.79 -0.88
N ALA A 135 1.77 1.21 -1.06
CA ALA A 135 2.64 0.69 -2.11
C ALA A 135 2.85 -0.82 -1.96
N GLY A 136 3.10 -1.30 -0.75
CA GLY A 136 3.23 -2.72 -0.41
C GLY A 136 1.97 -3.51 -0.72
N PHE A 137 0.80 -2.96 -0.36
CA PHE A 137 -0.50 -3.57 -0.65
C PHE A 137 -0.78 -3.69 -2.15
N VAL A 138 -0.58 -2.60 -2.90
CA VAL A 138 -0.76 -2.54 -4.36
C VAL A 138 0.18 -3.51 -5.05
N ALA A 139 1.47 -3.46 -4.70
CA ALA A 139 2.49 -4.32 -5.29
C ALA A 139 2.24 -5.80 -5.00
N GLY A 140 1.90 -6.14 -3.74
CA GLY A 140 1.55 -7.49 -3.32
C GLY A 140 0.37 -8.03 -4.10
N CYS A 141 -0.73 -7.27 -4.15
CA CYS A 141 -1.93 -7.68 -4.87
C CYS A 141 -1.66 -7.81 -6.38
N MET A 142 -0.90 -6.90 -7.00
CA MET A 142 -0.54 -6.98 -8.41
C MET A 142 0.35 -8.18 -8.71
N SER A 143 1.35 -8.46 -7.87
CA SER A 143 2.20 -9.66 -8.01
C SER A 143 1.42 -10.96 -7.85
N LYS A 144 0.30 -10.95 -7.12
CA LYS A 144 -0.60 -12.09 -6.99
C LYS A 144 -1.48 -12.32 -8.22
N VAL A 145 -1.69 -11.30 -9.07
CA VAL A 145 -2.43 -11.45 -10.35
C VAL A 145 -1.72 -12.42 -11.29
N PHE A 146 -0.39 -12.40 -11.30
CA PHE A 146 0.46 -13.22 -12.17
C PHE A 146 0.98 -14.49 -11.50
N GLU A 147 0.31 -14.95 -10.43
CA GLU A 147 0.44 -16.31 -9.89
C GLU A 147 -0.64 -17.21 -10.48
#